data_AF-A0A941NVN6-F1
#
_entry.id   AF-A0A941NVN6-F1
#
_cell.length_a   1.000
_cell.length_b   1.000
_cell.length_c   1.000
_cell.angle_alpha   90.00
_cell.angle_beta   90.00
_cell.angle_gamma   90.00
#
_symmetry.space_group_name_H-M   'P 1'
#
loop_
_entity.id
_entity.type
_entity.pdbx_description
1 polymer ?
#
loop_
_entity_poly.entity_id
_entity_poly.type
_entity_poly.pdbx_seq_one_letter_code
_entity_poly.pdbx_strand_id
1 'polypeptide(L)' 'ALHIALRSDQPVFADGVDVLPEVQRVLKQMERFSIALHSGARKGYTGKMFTDIVNIG' A
#
# COMPACT_ATOMS: atom_id res chain seq x y z
N ALA A 1 16.31 11.41 1.84
CA ALA A 1 15.46 12.55 1.45
C ALA A 1 14.60 12.26 0.19
N LEU A 2 14.06 11.04 0.05
CA LEU A 2 13.19 10.66 -1.09
C LEU A 2 11.70 10.52 -0.70
N HIS A 3 11.33 10.84 0.54
CA HIS A 3 9.95 10.69 1.03
C HIS A 3 8.93 11.52 0.22
N ILE A 4 9.37 12.55 -0.51
CA ILE A 4 8.53 13.32 -1.42
C ILE A 4 8.01 12.45 -2.58
N ALA A 5 8.81 11.48 -3.05
CA ALA A 5 8.43 10.56 -4.12
C ALA A 5 7.19 9.72 -3.76
N LEU A 6 6.97 9.44 -2.47
CA LEU A 6 5.83 8.64 -1.98
C LEU A 6 4.47 9.31 -2.20
N ARG A 7 4.45 10.61 -2.49
CA ARG A 7 3.26 11.43 -2.71
C ARG A 7 3.36 12.34 -3.94
N SER A 8 4.32 12.08 -4.82
CA SER A 8 4.57 12.90 -6.00
C SER A 8 3.70 12.46 -7.17
N ASP A 9 3.19 13.43 -7.93
CA ASP A 9 2.53 13.19 -9.23
C ASP A 9 3.49 13.42 -10.42
N GLN A 10 4.76 13.73 -10.14
CA GLN A 10 5.82 13.97 -11.12
C GLN A 10 6.92 12.91 -10.99
N PRO A 11 7.63 12.56 -12.09
CA PRO A 11 8.75 11.63 -12.05
C PRO A 11 9.80 12.02 -11.01
N VAL A 12 10.34 11.03 -10.30
CA VAL A 12 11.42 11.24 -9.33
C VAL A 12 12.51 10.23 -9.62
N PHE A 13 13.71 10.71 -9.89
CA PHE A 13 14.83 9.85 -10.25
C PHE A 13 15.71 9.53 -9.03
N ALA A 14 16.04 8.26 -8.85
CA ALA A 14 17.07 7.77 -7.95
C ALA A 14 18.04 6.90 -8.77
N ASP A 15 19.34 7.17 -8.69
CA ASP A 15 20.38 6.46 -9.46
C ASP A 15 20.09 6.41 -10.98
N GLY A 16 19.48 7.46 -11.51
CA GLY A 16 19.09 7.57 -12.91
C GLY A 16 17.80 6.84 -13.30
N VAL A 17 17.11 6.22 -12.34
CA VAL A 17 15.86 5.47 -12.55
C VAL A 17 14.67 6.22 -11.96
N ASP A 18 13.59 6.37 -12.74
CA ASP A 18 12.33 6.91 -12.21
C ASP A 18 11.70 5.90 -11.24
N VAL A 19 11.55 6.30 -9.97
CA VAL A 19 11.02 5.44 -8.90
C VAL A 19 9.50 5.48 -8.81
N LEU A 20 8.84 6.41 -9.51
CA LEU A 20 7.39 6.59 -9.41
C LEU A 20 6.56 5.34 -9.81
N PRO A 21 6.93 4.58 -10.86
CA PRO A 21 6.21 3.34 -11.19
C PRO A 21 6.21 2.30 -10.06
N GLU A 22 7.31 2.21 -9.30
CA GLU A 22 7.41 1.27 -8.18
C GLU A 22 6.58 1.72 -6.98
N VAL A 23 6.59 3.02 -6.68
CA VAL A 23 5.73 3.62 -5.65
C VAL A 23 4.26 3.33 -5.96
N GLN A 24 3.83 3.59 -7.20
CA GLN A 24 2.45 3.38 -7.63
C GLN A 24 2.05 1.89 -7.59
N ARG A 25 2.99 0.98 -7.88
CA ARG A 25 2.75 -0.46 -7.76
C ARG A 25 2.43 -0.86 -6.32
N VAL A 26 3.18 -0.35 -5.35
CA VAL A 26 2.97 -0.64 -3.91
C VAL A 26 1.68 0.02 -3.42
N LEU A 27 1.40 1.27 -3.79
CA LEU A 27 0.15 1.95 -3.45
C LEU A 27 -1.08 1.15 -3.92
N LYS A 28 -1.07 0.67 -5.17
CA LYS A 28 -2.13 -0.20 -5.70
C LYS A 28 -2.24 -1.53 -4.96
N GLN A 29 -1.13 -2.10 -4.48
CA GLN A 29 -1.17 -3.31 -3.67
C GLN A 29 -1.81 -3.06 -2.30
N MET A 30 -1.45 -1.95 -1.65
CA MET A 30 -2.01 -1.54 -0.37
C MET A 30 -3.50 -1.22 -0.49
N GLU A 31 -3.91 -0.53 -1.55
CA GLU A 31 -5.31 -0.23 -1.87
C GLU A 31 -6.15 -1.51 -2.01
N ARG A 32 -5.71 -2.47 -2.83
CA ARG A 32 -6.42 -3.75 -2.98
C ARG A 32 -6.56 -4.49 -1.66
N PHE A 33 -5.51 -4.47 -0.84
CA PHE A 33 -5.52 -5.12 0.46
C PHE A 33 -6.50 -4.44 1.42
N SER A 34 -6.45 -3.11 1.55
CA SER A 34 -7.32 -2.36 2.46
C SER A 34 -8.79 -2.46 2.05
N ILE A 35 -9.10 -2.36 0.75
CA ILE A 35 -10.46 -2.58 0.22
C ILE A 35 -10.96 -3.99 0.55
N ALA A 36 -10.13 -5.02 0.38
CA ALA A 36 -10.51 -6.39 0.68
C ALA A 36 -10.79 -6.62 2.18
N LEU A 37 -10.07 -5.94 3.07
CA LEU A 37 -10.34 -5.97 4.51
C LEU A 37 -11.65 -5.25 4.85
N HIS A 38 -11.83 -4.00 4.40
CA HIS A 38 -13.01 -3.19 4.70
C HIS A 38 -14.31 -3.79 4.15
N SER A 39 -14.26 -4.37 2.95
CA SER A 39 -15.42 -5.04 2.34
C SER A 39 -15.79 -6.37 2.99
N GLY A 40 -14.93 -6.92 3.85
CA GLY A 40 -15.08 -8.27 4.38
C GLY A 40 -14.85 -9.38 3.35
N ALA A 41 -14.35 -9.05 2.15
CA ALA A 41 -13.98 -10.02 1.12
C ALA A 41 -12.80 -10.89 1.57
N ARG A 42 -11.85 -10.31 2.32
CA ARG A 42 -10.79 -11.05 3.02
C ARG A 42 -11.20 -11.27 4.47
N LYS A 43 -11.15 -12.53 4.90
CA LYS A 43 -11.57 -12.98 6.23
C LYS A 43 -10.41 -13.64 6.98
N GLY A 44 -10.49 -13.64 8.31
CA GLY A 44 -9.56 -14.36 9.15
C GLY A 44 -9.74 -15.89 9.03
N TYR A 45 -8.89 -16.64 9.74
CA TYR A 45 -8.93 -18.11 9.74
C TYR A 45 -10.31 -18.70 10.06
N THR A 46 -11.08 -18.04 10.94
CA THR A 46 -12.42 -18.48 11.34
C THR A 46 -13.55 -18.00 10.41
N GLY A 47 -13.23 -17.35 9.29
CA GLY A 47 -14.21 -16.78 8.37
C GLY A 47 -14.88 -15.49 8.87
N LYS A 48 -14.45 -14.95 10.02
CA LYS A 48 -14.91 -13.66 10.53
C LYS A 48 -14.19 -12.50 9.85
N MET A 49 -14.87 -11.36 9.76
CA MET A 49 -14.24 -10.11 9.33
C MET A 49 -13.19 -9.66 10.33
N PHE A 50 -12.19 -8.92 9.84
CA PHE A 50 -11.23 -8.24 10.71
C PHE A 50 -11.90 -7.03 11.35
N THR A 51 -11.71 -6.87 12.66
CA THR A 51 -12.23 -5.74 13.45
C THR A 51 -11.13 -4.85 14.00
N ASP A 52 -9.97 -5.46 14.28
CA ASP A 52 -8.87 -4.81 14.98
C ASP A 52 -7.56 -4.99 14.20
N ILE A 53 -6.70 -3.98 14.27
CA ILE A 53 -5.37 -3.98 13.66
C ILE A 53 -4.35 -3.74 14.77
N VAL A 54 -3.41 -4.66 14.93
CA VAL A 54 -2.26 -4.51 15.85
C VAL A 54 -1.03 -4.17 15.02
N ASN A 55 -0.51 -2.95 15.19
CA ASN A 55 0.76 -2.54 14.58
C ASN A 55 1.92 -2.92 15.50
N ILE A 56 2.86 -3.72 15.01
CA ILE A 56 4.07 -4.11 15.72
C ILE A 56 5.25 -3.49 14.96
N GLY A 57 6.00 -2.61 15.63
CA GLY A 57 7.10 -1.85 15.04
C GLY A 57 8.10 -1.42 16.09
#